data_AF-A0A7V3AMI7-F1
#
_entry.id   AF-A0A7V3AMI7-F1
#
_cell.length_a   1.000
_cell.length_b   1.000
_cell.length_c   1.000
_cell.angle_alpha   90.00
_cell.angle_beta   90.00
_cell.angle_gamma   90.00
#
_symmetry.space_group_name_H-M   'P 1'
#
loop_
_entity.id
_entity.type
_entity.pdbx_description
1 polymer ?
#
loop_
_entity_poly.entity_id
_entity_poly.type
_entity_poly.pdbx_seq_one_letter_code
_entity_poly.pdbx_strand_id
1 'polypeptide(L)'
;MTHRYEMWTLRCAIAAAVCLCACATPRRPAPAWVAEFGSKTFSKDGIEGIGFAAFDPRDKSSLKAARDSAYSDAMKQLTMKLKTTVRGSIERQMRDELTVVNKKHREQSQEVLDSVTQVLFDSVLGRKQFEEYADHAQKRWWVFCWMTAEEVERTIAEQLRKQQEKNNAVMKSCLEFAKSAEGYLTPGSEKVLSAVALYEEILGQLADVSGVATYGG
;
A
#
# COMPACT_ATOMS: atom_id res chain seq x y z
N MET A 1 40.16 38.84 -53.06
CA MET A 1 39.88 37.40 -52.82
C MET A 1 39.68 37.06 -51.34
N THR A 2 40.12 37.90 -50.40
CA THR A 2 40.04 37.69 -48.94
C THR A 2 38.62 37.73 -48.35
N HIS A 3 37.75 38.66 -48.79
CA HIS A 3 36.38 38.78 -48.25
C HIS A 3 35.45 37.57 -48.47
N ARG A 4 35.70 36.77 -49.52
CA ARG A 4 34.93 35.54 -49.73
C ARG A 4 35.30 34.50 -48.67
N TYR A 5 36.59 34.30 -48.37
CA TYR A 5 37.00 33.32 -47.37
C TYR A 5 36.47 33.65 -45.96
N GLU A 6 36.45 34.92 -45.57
CA GLU A 6 35.91 35.36 -44.28
C GLU A 6 34.41 35.12 -44.13
N MET A 7 33.64 35.31 -45.21
CA MET A 7 32.20 35.03 -45.20
C MET A 7 31.88 33.54 -45.10
N TRP A 8 32.71 32.68 -45.71
CA TRP A 8 32.53 31.23 -45.65
C TRP A 8 32.91 30.68 -44.27
N THR A 9 34.00 31.15 -43.67
CA THR A 9 34.38 30.74 -42.30
C THR A 9 33.36 31.19 -41.26
N LEU A 10 32.82 32.41 -41.38
CA LEU A 10 31.77 32.90 -40.48
C LEU A 10 30.48 32.07 -40.59
N ARG A 11 30.06 31.72 -41.81
CA ARG A 11 28.86 30.87 -42.03
C ARG A 11 29.06 29.45 -41.49
N CYS A 12 30.25 28.87 -41.65
CA CYS A 12 30.58 27.57 -41.08
C CYS A 12 30.62 27.60 -39.54
N ALA A 13 31.16 28.67 -38.94
CA ALA A 13 31.18 28.83 -37.49
C ALA A 13 29.76 28.99 -36.90
N ILE A 14 28.88 29.74 -37.58
CA ILE A 14 27.48 29.89 -37.18
C ILE A 14 26.73 28.56 -37.31
N ALA A 15 26.92 27.82 -38.40
CA ALA A 15 26.31 26.50 -38.58
C ALA A 15 26.78 25.50 -37.50
N ALA A 16 28.07 25.49 -37.15
CA ALA A 16 28.60 24.68 -36.07
C ALA A 16 28.02 25.07 -34.70
N ALA A 17 27.89 26.37 -34.42
CA ALA A 17 27.27 26.86 -33.19
C ALA A 17 25.78 26.48 -33.09
N VAL A 18 25.03 26.55 -34.20
CA VAL A 18 23.62 26.14 -34.26
C VAL A 18 23.47 24.63 -34.05
N CYS A 19 24.35 23.80 -34.63
CA CYS A 19 24.36 22.36 -34.39
C CYS A 19 24.77 21.99 -32.96
N LEU A 20 25.71 22.71 -32.34
CA LEU A 20 26.11 22.49 -30.94
C LEU A 20 24.99 22.86 -29.95
N CYS A 21 24.22 23.93 -30.25
CA CYS A 21 23.04 24.30 -29.47
C CYS A 21 21.86 23.32 -29.66
N ALA A 22 21.73 22.70 -30.84
CA ALA A 22 20.69 21.72 -31.12
C ALA A 22 20.92 20.34 -30.46
N CYS A 23 22.17 20.03 -30.06
CA CYS A 23 22.52 18.81 -29.33
C CYS A 23 22.48 18.95 -27.80
N ALA A 24 22.17 20.14 -27.27
CA ALA A 24 21.89 20.31 -25.86
C ALA A 24 20.50 19.74 -25.57
N THR A 25 20.42 18.47 -25.15
CA THR A 25 19.19 17.89 -24.58
C THR A 25 18.65 18.88 -23.53
N PRO A 26 17.40 19.37 -23.66
CA PRO A 26 16.85 20.31 -22.72
C PRO A 26 16.95 19.72 -21.32
N ARG A 27 17.69 20.38 -20.44
CA ARG A 27 17.82 19.96 -19.04
C ARG A 27 16.42 20.08 -18.43
N ARG A 28 15.70 18.95 -18.32
CA ARG A 28 14.36 18.94 -17.74
C ARG A 28 14.49 19.51 -16.32
N PRO A 29 13.78 20.60 -15.99
CA PRO A 29 13.85 21.14 -14.65
C PRO A 29 13.44 20.07 -13.64
N ALA A 30 14.09 20.07 -12.47
CA ALA A 30 13.75 19.13 -11.42
C ALA A 30 12.26 19.29 -11.05
N PRO A 31 11.50 18.18 -10.93
CA PRO A 31 10.15 18.23 -10.42
C PRO A 31 10.09 18.90 -9.06
N ALA A 32 8.95 19.52 -8.72
CA ALA A 32 8.78 20.22 -7.45
C ALA A 32 9.10 19.32 -6.23
N TRP A 33 8.73 18.03 -6.29
CA TRP A 33 8.99 17.05 -5.23
C TRP A 33 10.48 16.69 -5.04
N VAL A 34 11.33 17.00 -6.01
CA VAL A 34 12.79 16.91 -5.88
C VAL A 34 13.38 18.24 -5.42
N ALA A 35 12.95 19.35 -6.04
CA ALA A 35 13.48 20.69 -5.76
C ALA A 35 13.18 21.17 -4.34
N GLU A 36 12.02 20.78 -3.81
CA GLU A 36 11.52 21.16 -2.50
C GLU A 36 11.53 19.96 -1.52
N PHE A 37 12.34 18.94 -1.80
CA PHE A 37 12.43 17.76 -0.94
C PHE A 37 12.73 18.15 0.52
N GLY A 38 11.93 17.63 1.46
CA GLY A 38 12.06 17.88 2.90
C GLY A 38 11.39 19.16 3.41
N SER A 39 10.82 20.01 2.54
CA SER A 39 10.13 21.23 2.98
C SER A 39 8.63 21.07 3.17
N LYS A 40 7.98 20.19 2.40
CA LYS A 40 6.53 19.95 2.42
C LYS A 40 6.18 18.55 1.92
N THR A 41 4.92 18.16 2.09
CA THR A 41 4.34 16.99 1.42
C THR A 41 3.85 17.35 0.02
N PHE A 42 3.96 16.43 -0.94
CA PHE A 42 3.61 16.66 -2.35
C PHE A 42 2.36 15.92 -2.81
N SER A 43 2.01 14.85 -2.10
CA SER A 43 0.71 14.20 -2.14
C SER A 43 -0.31 15.07 -1.42
N LYS A 44 -1.48 15.19 -2.02
CA LYS A 44 -2.62 15.96 -1.49
C LYS A 44 -2.94 15.58 -0.04
N ASP A 45 -2.77 14.31 0.29
CA ASP A 45 -3.17 13.71 1.57
C ASP A 45 -1.97 13.27 2.43
N GLY A 46 -0.73 13.58 2.04
CA GLY A 46 0.49 13.27 2.80
C GLY A 46 0.93 11.80 2.81
N ILE A 47 0.21 10.91 2.12
CA ILE A 47 0.53 9.48 2.00
C ILE A 47 1.51 9.28 0.84
N GLU A 48 2.79 9.46 1.14
CA GLU A 48 3.88 9.41 0.17
C GLU A 48 5.19 8.87 0.74
N GLY A 49 6.04 8.39 -0.14
CA GLY A 49 7.45 8.11 0.11
C GLY A 49 8.32 8.64 -1.02
N ILE A 50 9.43 9.30 -0.66
CA ILE A 50 10.43 9.78 -1.62
C ILE A 50 11.75 9.09 -1.28
N GLY A 51 12.25 8.30 -2.22
CA GLY A 51 13.53 7.62 -2.10
C GLY A 51 14.53 8.15 -3.12
N PHE A 52 15.81 8.14 -2.77
CA PHE A 52 16.86 8.50 -3.69
C PHE A 52 18.15 7.71 -3.44
N ALA A 53 18.92 7.49 -4.49
CA ALA A 53 20.21 6.82 -4.41
C ALA A 53 21.20 7.42 -5.40
N ALA A 54 22.47 7.47 -5.03
CA ALA A 54 23.53 7.94 -5.92
C ALA A 54 23.91 6.86 -6.95
N PHE A 55 24.31 7.26 -8.15
CA PHE A 55 24.84 6.37 -9.18
C PHE A 55 26.14 6.91 -9.80
N ASP A 56 26.95 6.04 -10.38
CA ASP A 56 28.05 6.44 -11.26
C ASP A 56 27.55 6.53 -12.71
N PRO A 57 27.57 7.70 -13.36
CA PRO A 57 27.18 7.85 -14.77
C PRO A 57 28.01 7.00 -15.75
N ARG A 58 29.20 6.57 -15.35
CA ARG A 58 30.10 5.75 -16.17
C ARG A 58 29.78 4.26 -16.11
N ASP A 59 29.00 3.84 -15.12
CA ASP A 59 28.62 2.45 -14.90
C ASP A 59 27.10 2.25 -15.02
N LYS A 60 26.69 1.56 -16.09
CA LYS A 60 25.27 1.26 -16.32
C LYS A 60 24.66 0.38 -15.23
N SER A 61 25.46 -0.48 -14.59
CA SER A 61 24.98 -1.35 -13.51
C SER A 61 24.68 -0.55 -12.24
N SER A 62 25.50 0.46 -11.94
CA SER A 62 25.27 1.43 -10.86
C SER A 62 23.95 2.19 -11.03
N LEU A 63 23.59 2.58 -12.26
CA LEU A 63 22.33 3.26 -12.53
C LEU A 63 21.11 2.38 -12.21
N LYS A 64 21.15 1.10 -12.58
CA LYS A 64 20.10 0.15 -12.21
C LYS A 64 20.04 -0.06 -10.69
N ALA A 65 21.18 -0.26 -10.04
CA ALA A 65 21.23 -0.46 -8.59
C ALA A 65 20.70 0.75 -7.81
N ALA A 66 21.01 1.97 -8.27
CA ALA A 66 20.49 3.20 -7.68
C ALA A 66 18.98 3.32 -7.88
N ARG A 67 18.47 3.00 -9.06
CA ARG A 67 17.01 2.95 -9.32
C ARG A 67 16.32 1.98 -8.36
N ASP A 68 16.80 0.74 -8.28
CA ASP A 68 16.23 -0.29 -7.41
C ASP A 68 16.28 0.11 -5.92
N SER A 69 17.37 0.74 -5.49
CA SER A 69 17.53 1.26 -4.12
C SER A 69 16.58 2.42 -3.82
N ALA A 70 16.44 3.37 -4.75
CA ALA A 70 15.52 4.49 -4.62
C ALA A 70 14.05 4.01 -4.55
N TYR A 71 13.69 3.00 -5.34
CA TYR A 71 12.38 2.33 -5.24
C TYR A 71 12.16 1.70 -3.87
N SER A 72 13.14 0.94 -3.36
CA SER A 72 13.03 0.29 -2.06
C SER A 72 12.85 1.31 -0.93
N ASP A 73 13.60 2.41 -0.95
CA ASP A 73 13.50 3.46 0.07
C ASP A 73 12.16 4.22 0.00
N ALA A 74 11.74 4.62 -1.21
CA ALA A 74 10.44 5.26 -1.42
C ALA A 74 9.31 4.37 -0.89
N MET A 75 9.34 3.08 -1.24
CA MET A 75 8.37 2.09 -0.77
C MET A 75 8.37 1.93 0.74
N LYS A 76 9.53 1.89 1.38
CA LYS A 76 9.65 1.77 2.84
C LYS A 76 9.01 2.97 3.54
N GLN A 77 9.23 4.18 3.03
CA GLN A 77 8.64 5.39 3.60
C GLN A 77 7.11 5.42 3.41
N LEU A 78 6.61 5.12 2.21
CA LEU A 78 5.17 5.02 1.95
C LEU A 78 4.53 3.96 2.87
N THR A 79 5.21 2.82 3.01
CA THR A 79 4.79 1.70 3.88
C THR A 79 4.56 2.15 5.31
N MET A 80 5.52 2.87 5.90
CA MET A 80 5.43 3.32 7.29
C MET A 80 4.24 4.27 7.52
N LYS A 81 4.05 5.22 6.61
CA LYS A 81 2.92 6.16 6.69
C LYS A 81 1.59 5.43 6.53
N LEU A 82 1.51 4.55 5.54
CA LEU A 82 0.30 3.80 5.25
C LEU A 82 -0.11 2.87 6.40
N LYS A 83 0.84 2.15 7.02
CA LYS A 83 0.55 1.31 8.21
C LYS A 83 -0.06 2.13 9.34
N THR A 84 0.46 3.35 9.57
CA THR A 84 -0.06 4.26 10.58
C THR A 84 -1.49 4.70 10.27
N THR A 85 -1.76 5.09 9.01
CA THR A 85 -3.10 5.51 8.57
C THR A 85 -4.11 4.37 8.67
N VAL A 86 -3.77 3.19 8.11
CA VAL A 86 -4.64 2.00 8.11
C VAL A 86 -4.97 1.60 9.54
N ARG A 87 -3.95 1.46 10.40
CA ARG A 87 -4.14 1.14 11.83
C ARG A 87 -5.07 2.16 12.51
N GLY A 88 -4.84 3.45 12.29
CA GLY A 88 -5.67 4.51 12.87
C GLY A 88 -7.12 4.51 12.38
N SER A 89 -7.39 4.08 11.14
CA SER A 89 -8.75 3.96 10.61
C SER A 89 -9.46 2.71 11.16
N ILE A 90 -8.77 1.56 11.23
CA ILE A 90 -9.37 0.34 11.81
C ILE A 90 -9.60 0.50 13.32
N GLU A 91 -8.66 1.07 14.07
CA GLU A 91 -8.83 1.33 15.51
C GLU A 91 -10.02 2.26 15.79
N ARG A 92 -10.31 3.23 14.91
CA ARG A 92 -11.49 4.09 15.01
C ARG A 92 -12.79 3.28 14.83
N GLN A 93 -12.89 2.51 13.76
CA GLN A 93 -14.08 1.69 13.49
C GLN A 93 -14.31 0.60 14.55
N MET A 94 -13.23 -0.06 14.98
CA MET A 94 -13.31 -1.09 16.01
C MET A 94 -13.65 -0.50 17.39
N ARG A 95 -13.19 0.71 17.73
CA ARG A 95 -13.53 1.33 19.03
C ARG A 95 -15.03 1.59 19.15
N ASP A 96 -15.68 1.99 18.07
CA ASP A 96 -17.13 2.22 18.05
C ASP A 96 -17.90 0.93 18.36
N GLU A 97 -17.35 -0.24 18.01
CA GLU A 97 -17.95 -1.55 18.24
C GLU A 97 -17.50 -2.25 19.54
N LEU A 98 -16.25 -2.03 19.99
CA LEU A 98 -15.63 -2.68 21.16
C LEU A 98 -15.95 -2.04 22.51
N THR A 99 -16.75 -0.96 22.56
CA THR A 99 -17.22 -0.35 23.82
C THR A 99 -17.95 -1.34 24.74
N VAL A 100 -18.23 -2.56 24.26
CA VAL A 100 -19.02 -3.60 24.95
C VAL A 100 -18.16 -4.72 25.57
N VAL A 101 -16.86 -4.87 25.29
CA VAL A 101 -16.13 -6.13 25.62
C VAL A 101 -14.89 -5.96 26.53
N ASN A 102 -14.80 -6.84 27.54
CA ASN A 102 -13.88 -6.85 28.68
C ASN A 102 -12.37 -7.02 28.33
N LYS A 103 -11.48 -6.67 29.27
CA LYS A 103 -10.00 -6.59 29.13
C LYS A 103 -9.28 -7.77 28.43
N LYS A 104 -9.78 -9.00 28.57
CA LYS A 104 -9.17 -10.22 28.00
C LYS A 104 -9.30 -10.31 26.47
N HIS A 105 -10.30 -9.67 25.87
CA HIS A 105 -10.49 -9.65 24.41
C HIS A 105 -9.64 -8.60 23.69
N ARG A 106 -8.94 -7.74 24.44
CA ARG A 106 -8.15 -6.64 23.89
C ARG A 106 -6.88 -7.11 23.18
N GLU A 107 -6.24 -8.18 23.69
CA GLU A 107 -5.04 -8.78 23.10
C GLU A 107 -5.39 -9.54 21.82
N GLN A 108 -6.44 -10.36 21.84
CA GLN A 108 -6.97 -11.02 20.63
C GLN A 108 -7.43 -10.02 19.57
N SER A 109 -8.02 -8.89 19.99
CA SER A 109 -8.38 -7.81 19.08
C SER A 109 -7.15 -7.18 18.41
N GLN A 110 -6.00 -7.15 19.09
CA GLN A 110 -4.76 -6.59 18.54
C GLN A 110 -4.12 -7.51 17.49
N GLU A 111 -4.11 -8.83 17.71
CA GLU A 111 -3.60 -9.79 16.72
C GLU A 111 -4.47 -9.79 15.44
N VAL A 112 -5.79 -9.69 15.62
CA VAL A 112 -6.73 -9.54 14.50
C VAL A 112 -6.53 -8.21 13.78
N LEU A 113 -6.35 -7.11 14.52
CA LEU A 113 -6.00 -5.79 13.98
C LEU A 113 -4.74 -5.86 13.12
N ASP A 114 -3.69 -6.52 13.61
CA ASP A 114 -2.41 -6.63 12.91
C ASP A 114 -2.52 -7.49 11.65
N SER A 115 -3.27 -8.59 11.70
CA SER A 115 -3.58 -9.45 10.54
C SER A 115 -4.38 -8.71 9.45
N VAL A 116 -5.46 -8.04 9.84
CA VAL A 116 -6.31 -7.24 8.93
C VAL A 116 -5.51 -6.08 8.37
N THR A 117 -4.69 -5.41 9.19
CA THR A 117 -3.78 -4.35 8.76
C THR A 117 -2.81 -4.86 7.71
N GLN A 118 -2.25 -6.06 7.86
CA GLN A 118 -1.30 -6.63 6.90
C GLN A 118 -1.95 -6.96 5.54
N VAL A 119 -3.14 -7.58 5.54
CA VAL A 119 -3.89 -7.89 4.30
C VAL A 119 -4.32 -6.62 3.57
N LEU A 120 -4.79 -5.62 4.33
CA LEU A 120 -5.14 -4.30 3.83
C LEU A 120 -3.93 -3.59 3.24
N PHE A 121 -2.82 -3.64 3.97
CA PHE A 121 -1.58 -3.03 3.58
C PHE A 121 -1.07 -3.57 2.24
N ASP A 122 -1.07 -4.89 2.05
CA ASP A 122 -0.64 -5.52 0.79
C ASP A 122 -1.59 -5.18 -0.38
N SER A 123 -2.89 -5.09 -0.11
CA SER A 123 -3.90 -4.71 -1.10
C SER A 123 -3.79 -3.23 -1.52
N VAL A 124 -3.51 -2.35 -0.57
CA VAL A 124 -3.38 -0.90 -0.80
C VAL A 124 -2.07 -0.60 -1.51
N LEU A 125 -0.96 -1.22 -1.10
CA LEU A 125 0.32 -1.10 -1.81
C LEU A 125 0.24 -1.49 -3.29
N GLY A 126 -0.71 -2.33 -3.70
CA GLY A 126 -0.95 -2.67 -5.10
C GLY A 126 -1.39 -1.51 -5.99
N ARG A 127 -1.96 -0.44 -5.41
CA ARG A 127 -2.57 0.70 -6.15
C ARG A 127 -1.73 1.99 -6.14
N LYS A 128 -0.49 1.91 -5.68
CA LYS A 128 0.44 3.04 -5.61
C LYS A 128 0.80 3.62 -6.99
N GLN A 129 1.02 4.93 -7.01
CA GLN A 129 1.54 5.65 -8.17
C GLN A 129 3.04 5.90 -8.00
N PHE A 130 3.74 6.05 -9.12
CA PHE A 130 5.17 6.31 -9.15
C PHE A 130 5.52 7.42 -10.14
N GLU A 131 6.54 8.20 -9.77
CA GLU A 131 7.24 9.13 -10.65
C GLU A 131 8.74 8.98 -10.41
N GLU A 132 9.53 9.09 -11.48
CA GLU A 132 10.97 8.95 -11.44
C GLU A 132 11.66 10.20 -11.98
N TYR A 133 12.80 10.55 -11.39
CA TYR A 133 13.64 11.63 -11.88
C TYR A 133 15.13 11.29 -11.75
N ALA A 134 15.84 11.30 -12.87
CA ALA A 134 17.28 11.12 -12.90
C ALA A 134 17.98 12.48 -12.88
N ASP A 135 18.58 12.82 -11.73
CA ASP A 135 19.44 13.99 -11.61
C ASP A 135 20.87 13.63 -12.01
N HIS A 136 21.20 13.85 -13.29
CA HIS A 136 22.56 13.61 -13.79
C HIS A 136 23.60 14.59 -13.26
N ALA A 137 23.19 15.75 -12.73
CA ALA A 137 24.11 16.74 -12.19
C ALA A 137 24.55 16.38 -10.77
N GLN A 138 23.60 15.95 -9.94
CA GLN A 138 23.89 15.44 -8.61
C GLN A 138 24.22 13.93 -8.59
N LYS A 139 24.11 13.27 -9.74
CA LYS A 139 24.31 11.83 -9.92
C LYS A 139 23.40 11.01 -8.99
N ARG A 140 22.12 11.36 -8.95
CA ARG A 140 21.10 10.74 -8.09
C ARG A 140 19.89 10.28 -8.90
N TRP A 141 19.41 9.09 -8.59
CA TRP A 141 18.13 8.59 -9.03
C TRP A 141 17.10 8.86 -7.95
N TRP A 142 15.99 9.51 -8.30
CA TRP A 142 14.90 9.84 -7.40
C TRP A 142 13.65 9.06 -7.80
N VAL A 143 12.94 8.57 -6.79
CA VAL A 143 11.64 7.90 -6.94
C VAL A 143 10.67 8.53 -5.97
N PHE A 144 9.54 8.99 -6.49
CA PHE A 144 8.39 9.41 -5.72
C PHE A 144 7.32 8.34 -5.84
N CYS A 145 6.76 7.94 -4.71
CA CYS A 145 5.61 7.04 -4.67
C CYS A 145 4.55 7.61 -3.74
N TRP A 146 3.28 7.52 -4.14
CA TRP A 146 2.18 8.11 -3.39
C TRP A 146 0.87 7.39 -3.63
N MET A 147 -0.08 7.70 -2.75
CA MET A 147 -1.47 7.27 -2.81
C MET A 147 -2.39 8.40 -2.35
N THR A 148 -3.64 8.36 -2.80
CA THR A 148 -4.68 9.26 -2.27
C THR A 148 -5.35 8.66 -1.04
N ALA A 149 -5.78 9.50 -0.11
CA ALA A 149 -6.54 9.04 1.06
C ALA A 149 -7.86 8.36 0.65
N GLU A 150 -8.50 8.85 -0.41
CA GLU A 150 -9.72 8.23 -0.97
C GLU A 150 -9.46 6.78 -1.41
N GLU A 151 -8.36 6.51 -2.10
CA GLU A 151 -8.01 5.14 -2.51
C GLU A 151 -7.71 4.24 -1.32
N VAL A 152 -7.04 4.77 -0.30
CA VAL A 152 -6.75 4.06 0.95
C VAL A 152 -8.06 3.70 1.66
N GLU A 153 -8.91 4.68 1.96
CA GLU A 153 -10.18 4.49 2.66
C GLU A 153 -11.14 3.57 1.88
N ARG A 154 -11.25 3.74 0.56
CA ARG A 154 -12.05 2.85 -0.28
C ARG A 154 -11.57 1.40 -0.22
N THR A 155 -10.26 1.19 -0.25
CA THR A 155 -9.69 -0.16 -0.16
C THR A 155 -9.87 -0.75 1.23
N ILE A 156 -9.78 0.08 2.28
CA ILE A 156 -10.09 -0.33 3.66
C ILE A 156 -11.54 -0.80 3.76
N ALA A 157 -12.49 0.02 3.33
CA ALA A 157 -13.91 -0.32 3.36
C ALA A 157 -14.22 -1.59 2.53
N GLU A 158 -13.60 -1.75 1.35
CA GLU A 158 -13.81 -2.91 0.49
C GLU A 158 -13.36 -4.22 1.17
N GLN A 159 -12.19 -4.24 1.80
CA GLN A 159 -11.66 -5.44 2.43
C GLN A 159 -12.36 -5.74 3.76
N LEU A 160 -12.70 -4.72 4.55
CA LEU A 160 -13.50 -4.92 5.76
C LEU A 160 -14.89 -5.50 5.43
N ARG A 161 -15.54 -5.02 4.37
CA ARG A 161 -16.80 -5.61 3.89
C ARG A 161 -16.64 -7.08 3.49
N LYS A 162 -15.59 -7.42 2.74
CA LYS A 162 -15.29 -8.81 2.37
C LYS A 162 -15.05 -9.69 3.61
N GLN A 163 -14.38 -9.16 4.63
CA GLN A 163 -14.16 -9.87 5.88
C GLN A 163 -15.49 -10.08 6.63
N GLN A 164 -16.33 -9.04 6.73
CA GLN A 164 -17.66 -9.14 7.33
C GLN A 164 -18.55 -10.17 6.61
N GLU A 165 -18.51 -10.22 5.27
CA GLU A 165 -19.25 -11.20 4.48
C GLU A 165 -18.80 -12.64 4.78
N LYS A 166 -17.49 -12.86 4.91
CA LYS A 166 -16.94 -14.16 5.32
C LYS A 166 -17.38 -14.53 6.74
N ASN A 167 -17.27 -13.60 7.69
CA ASN A 167 -17.68 -13.80 9.07
C ASN A 167 -19.19 -14.14 9.16
N ASN A 168 -20.04 -13.43 8.42
CA ASN A 168 -21.48 -13.70 8.36
C ASN A 168 -21.79 -15.08 7.76
N ALA A 169 -21.06 -15.51 6.74
CA ALA A 169 -21.24 -16.84 6.16
C ALA A 169 -20.90 -17.95 7.17
N VAL A 170 -19.79 -17.80 7.92
CA VAL A 170 -19.41 -18.72 9.00
C VAL A 170 -20.45 -18.74 10.11
N MET A 171 -20.91 -17.58 10.57
CA MET A 171 -21.94 -17.48 11.60
C MET A 171 -23.26 -18.16 11.17
N LYS A 172 -23.68 -17.96 9.92
CA LYS A 172 -24.89 -18.62 9.38
C LYS A 172 -24.73 -20.14 9.34
N SER A 173 -23.58 -20.64 8.88
CA SER A 173 -23.23 -22.07 8.91
C SER A 173 -23.31 -22.64 10.33
N CYS A 174 -22.71 -21.94 11.31
CA CYS A 174 -22.73 -22.34 12.70
C CYS A 174 -24.15 -22.41 13.28
N LEU A 175 -25.02 -21.46 12.94
CA LEU A 175 -26.43 -21.47 13.36
C LEU A 175 -27.22 -22.65 12.77
N GLU A 176 -26.98 -22.98 11.49
CA GLU A 176 -27.61 -24.14 10.84
C GLU A 176 -27.14 -25.46 11.47
N PHE A 177 -25.85 -25.57 11.79
CA PHE A 177 -25.33 -26.72 12.54
C PHE A 177 -25.86 -26.79 13.97
N ALA A 178 -25.99 -25.67 14.67
CA ALA A 178 -26.53 -25.65 16.02
C ALA A 178 -27.99 -26.13 16.04
N LYS A 179 -28.81 -25.63 15.11
CA LYS A 179 -30.20 -26.07 14.94
C LYS A 179 -30.29 -27.56 14.59
N SER A 180 -29.36 -28.06 13.80
CA SER A 180 -29.27 -29.48 13.47
C SER A 180 -28.86 -30.32 14.68
N ALA A 181 -27.91 -29.84 15.49
CA ALA A 181 -27.45 -30.47 16.72
C ALA A 181 -28.57 -30.57 17.77
N GLU A 182 -29.38 -29.51 17.92
CA GLU A 182 -30.55 -29.50 18.81
C GLU A 182 -31.54 -30.63 18.49
N GLY A 183 -31.72 -30.97 17.20
CA GLY A 183 -32.56 -32.09 16.76
C GLY A 183 -32.07 -33.47 17.24
N TYR A 184 -30.81 -33.58 17.64
CA TYR A 184 -30.18 -34.81 18.14
C TYR A 184 -30.13 -34.89 19.67
N LEU A 185 -30.43 -33.81 20.39
CA LEU A 185 -30.41 -33.71 21.86
C LEU A 185 -31.68 -34.29 22.51
N THR A 186 -32.12 -35.46 22.07
CA THR A 186 -33.21 -36.21 22.72
C THR A 186 -32.66 -37.06 23.87
N PRO A 187 -33.22 -36.98 25.10
CA PRO A 187 -32.75 -37.77 26.23
C PRO A 187 -32.75 -39.28 25.92
N GLY A 188 -31.61 -39.95 26.13
CA GLY A 188 -31.46 -41.41 25.92
C GLY A 188 -31.16 -41.85 24.49
N SER A 189 -30.97 -40.93 23.55
CA SER A 189 -30.64 -41.21 22.15
C SER A 189 -29.13 -41.42 21.92
N GLU A 190 -28.75 -42.45 21.16
CA GLU A 190 -27.37 -42.65 20.70
C GLU A 190 -26.87 -41.51 19.78
N LYS A 191 -27.79 -40.67 19.27
CA LYS A 191 -27.47 -39.52 18.42
C LYS A 191 -26.83 -38.35 19.17
N VAL A 192 -26.72 -38.42 20.50
CA VAL A 192 -25.98 -37.41 21.28
C VAL A 192 -24.52 -37.29 20.82
N LEU A 193 -23.88 -38.40 20.41
CA LEU A 193 -22.52 -38.35 19.85
C LEU A 193 -22.45 -37.54 18.54
N SER A 194 -23.50 -37.60 17.72
CA SER A 194 -23.61 -36.77 16.51
C SER A 194 -23.82 -35.30 16.83
N ALA A 195 -24.54 -34.97 17.91
CA ALA A 195 -24.67 -33.59 18.39
C ALA A 195 -23.32 -33.04 18.88
N VAL A 196 -22.54 -33.85 19.62
CA VAL A 196 -21.19 -33.46 20.09
C VAL A 196 -20.27 -33.16 18.92
N ALA A 197 -20.21 -34.02 17.91
CA ALA A 197 -19.40 -33.79 16.71
C ALA A 197 -19.78 -32.50 15.97
N LEU A 198 -21.08 -32.18 15.88
CA LEU A 198 -21.55 -30.92 15.28
C LEU A 198 -21.15 -29.69 16.11
N TYR A 199 -21.17 -29.77 17.44
CA TYR A 199 -20.70 -28.68 18.29
C TYR A 199 -19.18 -28.48 18.22
N GLU A 200 -18.40 -29.56 18.09
CA GLU A 200 -16.95 -29.46 17.85
C GLU A 200 -16.65 -28.78 16.51
N GLU A 201 -17.39 -29.12 15.46
CA GLU A 201 -17.29 -28.48 14.14
C GLU A 201 -17.63 -26.98 14.21
N ILE A 202 -18.69 -26.61 14.94
CA ILE A 202 -19.05 -25.20 15.19
C ILE A 202 -17.91 -24.46 15.91
N LEU A 203 -17.33 -25.06 16.95
CA LEU A 203 -16.22 -24.45 17.69
C LEU A 203 -14.98 -24.26 16.81
N GLY A 204 -14.70 -25.22 15.93
CA GLY A 204 -13.64 -25.11 14.93
C GLY A 204 -13.87 -23.95 13.96
N GLN A 205 -15.06 -23.85 13.39
CA GLN A 205 -15.40 -22.77 12.45
C GLN A 205 -15.43 -21.39 13.12
N LEU A 206 -15.89 -21.30 14.37
CA LEU A 206 -15.88 -20.04 15.13
C LEU A 206 -14.46 -19.57 15.49
N ALA A 207 -13.49 -20.48 15.60
CA ALA A 207 -12.09 -20.11 15.82
C ALA A 207 -11.48 -19.36 14.63
N ASP A 208 -12.02 -19.56 13.42
CA ASP A 208 -11.58 -18.90 12.18
C ASP A 208 -12.23 -17.52 11.96
N VAL A 209 -13.18 -17.11 12.80
CA VAL A 209 -13.83 -15.79 12.70
C VAL A 209 -12.87 -14.71 13.21
N SER A 210 -12.17 -14.06 12.27
CA SER A 210 -11.30 -12.93 12.57
C SER A 210 -12.05 -11.59 12.42
N GLY A 211 -12.13 -10.81 13.49
CA GLY A 211 -12.57 -9.41 13.46
C GLY A 211 -14.08 -9.19 13.46
N VAL A 212 -14.45 -7.93 13.20
CA VAL A 212 -15.79 -7.36 13.29
C VAL A 212 -16.86 -8.31 12.75
N ALA A 213 -17.82 -8.63 13.60
CA ALA A 213 -19.04 -9.31 13.21
C ALA A 213 -20.20 -8.51 13.80
N THR A 214 -20.84 -7.67 12.98
CA THR A 214 -22.14 -7.11 13.34
C THR A 214 -23.22 -8.14 13.03
N TYR A 215 -23.83 -8.69 14.09
CA TYR A 215 -25.03 -9.51 13.95
C TYR A 215 -26.21 -8.59 13.59
N GLY A 216 -26.53 -8.52 12.30
CA GLY A 216 -27.79 -7.98 11.81
C GLY A 216 -28.82 -9.10 11.79
N GLY A 217 -29.56 -9.23 12.90
CA GLY A 217 -30.79 -10.03 12.95
C GLY A 217 -31.91 -9.38 12.14
#